data_AF-A0A932KZA3-F1
#
_entry.id   AF-A0A932KZA3-F1
#
_cell.length_a   1.000
_cell.length_b   1.000
_cell.length_c   1.000
_cell.angle_alpha   90.00
_cell.angle_beta   90.00
_cell.angle_gamma   90.00
#
_symmetry.space_group_name_H-M   'P 1'
#
loop_
_entity.id
_entity.type
_entity.pdbx_description
1 polymer ?
#
loop_
_entity_poly.entity_id
_entity_poly.type
_entity_poly.pdbx_seq_one_letter_code
_entity_poly.pdbx_strand_id
1 'polypeptide(L)' 'MGDISGGAAIFWSDTAKLDFTVTQRSKEFYGQSGHEDLFGSANVSLRFW' A
#
# COMPACT_ATOMS: atom_id res chain seq x y z
N MET A 1 9.63 3.52 16.05
CA MET A 1 8.99 4.03 14.82
C MET A 1 8.57 2.82 14.02
N GLY A 2 7.33 2.79 13.55
CA GLY A 2 6.80 1.62 12.85
C GLY A 2 5.85 2.07 11.75
N ASP A 3 6.17 1.68 10.53
CA ASP A 3 5.22 1.74 9.42
C ASP A 3 4.39 0.45 9.50
N ILE A 4 3.06 0.59 9.53
CA ILE A 4 2.14 -0.55 9.42
C ILE A 4 1.57 -0.54 8.01
N SER A 5 1.86 -1.60 7.27
CA SER A 5 1.33 -1.79 5.91
C SER A 5 0.43 -3.02 5.88
N GLY A 6 -0.73 -2.85 5.25
CA GLY A 6 -1.68 -3.92 4.96
C GLY A 6 -2.12 -3.84 3.51
N GLY A 7 -2.41 -4.98 2.91
CA GLY A 7 -2.77 -5.02 1.49
C GLY A 7 -3.57 -6.25 1.11
N ALA A 8 -4.17 -6.18 -0.08
CA ALA A 8 -4.90 -7.26 -0.71
C ALA A 8 -4.44 -7.40 -2.16
N ALA A 9 -4.30 -8.64 -2.61
CA ALA A 9 -3.96 -8.96 -3.99
C ALA A 9 -5.07 -9.80 -4.60
N ILE A 10 -5.54 -9.40 -5.79
CA ILE A 10 -6.52 -10.13 -6.59
C ILE A 10 -5.79 -10.69 -7.81
N PHE A 11 -5.97 -11.98 -8.04
CA PHE A 11 -5.35 -12.71 -9.15
C PHE A 11 -6.46 -13.20 -10.08
N TRP A 12 -6.38 -12.83 -11.35
CA TRP A 12 -7.20 -13.39 -12.42
C TRP A 12 -6.29 -14.25 -13.29
N SER A 13 -6.20 -15.52 -12.91
CA SER A 13 -5.36 -16.52 -13.59
C SER A 13 -3.87 -16.09 -13.64
N ASP A 14 -3.10 -16.69 -14.55
CA ASP A 14 -1.72 -16.29 -14.85
C ASP A 14 -1.63 -14.98 -15.67
N THR A 15 -2.77 -14.40 -16.04
CA THR A 15 -2.89 -13.29 -16.98
C THR A 15 -2.89 -11.93 -16.29
N ALA A 16 -3.51 -11.79 -15.12
CA ALA A 16 -3.65 -10.48 -14.49
C ALA A 16 -3.55 -10.54 -12.97
N LYS A 17 -2.88 -9.55 -12.41
CA LYS A 17 -2.72 -9.35 -10.96
C LYS A 17 -3.01 -7.89 -10.62
N LEU A 18 -3.77 -7.68 -9.55
CA LEU A 18 -4.07 -6.36 -9.01
C LEU A 18 -3.70 -6.34 -7.54
N ASP A 19 -2.72 -5.51 -7.19
CA ASP A 19 -2.23 -5.35 -5.82
C ASP A 19 -2.69 -4.00 -5.26
N PHE A 20 -3.29 -4.04 -4.08
CA PHE A 20 -3.61 -2.86 -3.28
C PHE A 20 -2.82 -2.90 -1.99
N THR A 21 -2.16 -1.80 -1.65
CA THR A 21 -1.44 -1.65 -0.38
C THR A 21 -1.79 -0.31 0.24
N VAL A 22 -2.04 -0.34 1.54
CA VAL A 22 -2.23 0.84 2.37
C VAL A 22 -1.17 0.81 3.45
N THR A 23 -0.50 1.94 3.64
CA THR A 23 0.54 2.13 4.64
C THR A 23 0.15 3.29 5.54
N GLN A 24 0.08 3.02 6.83
CA GLN A 24 -0.06 4.04 7.87
C GLN A 24 1.31 4.31 8.47
N ARG A 25 1.75 5.56 8.39
CA ARG A 25 3.00 6.01 9.01
C ARG A 25 2.68 6.77 10.29
N SER A 26 3.09 6.21 11.42
CA SER A 26 2.96 6.88 12.74
C SER A 26 3.98 8.01 12.86
N LYS A 27 3.62 9.09 13.58
CA LYS A 27 4.52 10.22 13.82
C LYS A 27 5.81 9.78 14.46
N GLU A 28 6.90 10.32 13.95
CA GLU A 28 8.24 9.99 14.39
C GLU A 28 8.67 10.86 15.59
N PHE A 29 8.15 12.09 15.74
CA PHE A 29 8.56 12.99 16.82
C PHE A 29 7.42 13.86 17.38
N TYR A 30 7.52 14.18 18.68
CA TYR A 30 6.60 15.10 19.37
C TYR A 30 6.84 16.54 18.87
N GLY A 31 5.91 17.09 18.10
CA GLY A 31 6.02 18.42 17.46
C GLY A 31 5.92 18.41 15.93
N GLN A 32 5.85 17.23 15.30
CA GLN A 32 5.55 17.12 13.87
C GLN A 32 4.10 17.52 13.60
N SER A 33 3.89 18.71 13.03
CA SER A 33 2.58 19.20 12.57
C SER A 33 2.22 18.54 11.24
N GLY A 34 1.22 17.67 11.29
CA GLY A 34 0.72 16.81 10.20
C GLY A 34 -0.11 15.72 10.86
N HIS A 35 -1.23 15.28 10.29
CA HIS A 35 -2.00 14.18 10.87
C HIS A 35 -1.22 12.86 10.67
N GLU A 36 -1.74 11.72 11.14
CA GLU A 36 -1.21 10.42 10.71
C GLU A 36 -1.27 10.35 9.18
N ASP A 37 -0.13 10.09 8.53
CA ASP A 37 -0.08 10.05 7.07
C ASP A 37 -0.50 8.65 6.59
N LEU A 38 -1.61 8.61 5.86
CA LEU A 38 -2.11 7.40 5.21
C LEU A 38 -1.73 7.42 3.73
N PHE A 39 -0.91 6.47 3.30
CA PHE A 39 -0.51 6.29 1.92
C PHE A 39 -1.21 5.08 1.33
N GLY A 40 -1.70 5.20 0.10
CA GLY A 40 -2.28 4.10 -0.67
C GLY A 40 -1.57 3.92 -1.99
N SER A 41 -1.37 2.67 -2.41
CA SER A 41 -0.86 2.31 -3.74
C SER A 41 -1.70 1.21 -4.35
N ALA A 42 -1.96 1.33 -5.65
CA ALA A 42 -2.56 0.27 -6.47
C ALA A 42 -1.61 -0.06 -7.63
N ASN A 43 -1.40 -1.34 -7.89
CA ASN A 43 -0.61 -1.81 -9.01
C ASN A 43 -1.42 -2.81 -9.85
N VAL A 44 -1.44 -2.61 -11.16
CA VAL A 44 -2.06 -3.52 -12.12
C VAL A 44 -0.93 -4.13 -12.95
N SER A 45 -0.87 -5.46 -12.99
CA SER A 45 0.08 -6.22 -13.79
C SER A 45 -0.69 -7.13 -14.76
N LEU A 46 -0.35 -7.05 -16.04
CA LEU A 46 -0.91 -7.91 -17.10
C LEU A 46 0.21 -8.70 -17.76
N ARG A 47 0.02 -10.00 -17.89
CA ARG A 47 0.93 -10.92 -18.57
C ARG A 47 0.29 -11.37 -19.88
N PHE A 48 0.88 -10.93 -20.98
CA PHE A 48 0.54 -11.38 -22.32
C PHE A 48 1.66 -12.31 -22.79
N TRP A 49 1.32 -13.54 -23.14
CA TRP A 49 2.22 -14.51 -23.78
C TRP A 49 1.67 -14.80 -25.17
#